data_AF-A0A645FAL5-F1
#
_entry.id   AF-A0A645FAL5-F1
#
_cell.length_a   1.000
_cell.length_b   1.000
_cell.length_c   1.000
_cell.angle_alpha   90.00
_cell.angle_beta   90.00
_cell.angle_gamma   90.00
#
_symmetry.space_group_name_H-M   'P 1'
#
loop_
_entity.id
_entity.type
_entity.pdbx_description
1 polymer ?
#
loop_
_entity_poly.entity_id
_entity_poly.type
_entity_poly.pdbx_seq_one_letter_code
_entity_poly.pdbx_strand_id
1 'polypeptide(L)'
;MPVDLYESVKGDYFIGCADGLALSDDTSCWARLYNPSDSCVNLHVNVWTITEISTAPFRAEFWFNADAPSSYTPSQNVICSNTAFCSVPTPQIELQMASNVTDEPNCGTMAYVRCGEPITTLVGSDDGKLIFKPGGSLLIFLSLINCDSTTASASIAFGWWEEEI
;
A
#
# COMPACT_ATOMS: atom_id res chain seq x y z
N MET A 1 2.85 3.44 -26.26
CA MET A 1 2.13 4.01 -25.11
C MET A 1 2.81 3.48 -23.85
N PRO A 2 3.07 4.30 -22.83
CA PRO A 2 3.50 3.81 -21.52
C PRO A 2 2.55 2.71 -21.01
N VAL A 3 3.08 1.72 -20.29
CA VAL A 3 2.32 0.53 -19.88
C VAL A 3 1.19 0.89 -18.91
N ASP A 4 1.47 1.74 -17.94
CA ASP A 4 0.49 2.31 -17.02
C ASP A 4 -0.68 3.00 -17.74
N LEU A 5 -0.40 3.80 -18.77
CA LEU A 5 -1.44 4.41 -19.59
C LEU A 5 -2.21 3.35 -20.41
N TYR A 6 -1.53 2.31 -20.89
CA TYR A 6 -2.19 1.21 -21.61
C TYR A 6 -3.17 0.44 -20.72
N GLU A 7 -2.77 0.09 -19.50
CA GLU A 7 -3.63 -0.60 -18.54
C GLU A 7 -4.78 0.28 -18.05
N SER A 8 -4.56 1.59 -17.88
CA SER A 8 -5.64 2.55 -17.59
C SER A 8 -6.67 2.62 -18.70
N VAL A 9 -6.25 2.61 -19.98
CA VAL A 9 -7.16 2.59 -21.13
C VAL A 9 -8.03 1.33 -21.16
N LYS A 10 -7.50 0.18 -20.73
CA LYS A 10 -8.29 -1.06 -20.62
C LYS A 10 -9.25 -1.08 -19.42
N GLY A 11 -8.97 -0.26 -18.41
CA GLY A 11 -9.75 -0.25 -17.16
C GLY A 11 -9.14 -1.09 -16.04
N ASP A 12 -7.93 -1.62 -16.25
CA ASP A 12 -7.26 -2.55 -15.35
C ASP A 12 -6.32 -1.84 -14.36
N TYR A 13 -6.16 -0.52 -14.49
CA TYR A 13 -5.33 0.29 -13.60
C TYR A 13 -6.18 0.97 -12.52
N PHE A 14 -5.82 0.72 -11.26
CA PHE A 14 -6.53 1.18 -10.07
C PHE A 14 -5.64 2.08 -9.21
N ILE A 15 -6.28 2.97 -8.47
CA ILE A 15 -5.66 3.79 -7.43
C ILE A 15 -6.42 3.57 -6.12
N GLY A 16 -5.68 3.54 -5.02
CA GLY A 16 -6.26 3.33 -3.71
C GLY A 16 -5.51 4.04 -2.60
N CYS A 17 -6.20 4.42 -1.53
CA CYS A 17 -5.62 5.11 -0.39
C CYS A 17 -6.05 4.47 0.94
N ALA A 18 -5.09 4.13 1.79
CA ALA A 18 -5.28 3.82 3.20
C ALA A 18 -5.00 5.10 3.99
N ASP A 19 -6.08 5.80 4.35
CA ASP A 19 -6.01 7.12 5.00
C ASP A 19 -6.32 7.03 6.49
N GLY A 20 -5.88 8.02 7.27
CA GLY A 20 -6.12 8.09 8.70
C GLY A 20 -5.41 7.00 9.50
N LEU A 21 -4.24 6.55 9.03
CA LEU A 21 -3.45 5.55 9.73
C LEU A 21 -2.81 6.17 10.97
N ALA A 22 -3.26 5.77 12.16
CA ALA A 22 -2.69 6.25 13.41
C ALA A 22 -1.52 5.37 13.88
N LEU A 23 -0.47 6.02 14.37
CA LEU A 23 0.72 5.40 14.95
C LEU A 23 1.32 6.30 16.04
N SER A 24 2.19 5.76 16.89
CA SER A 24 2.84 6.47 18.00
C SER A 24 4.26 5.94 18.21
N ASP A 25 4.95 6.38 19.26
CA ASP A 25 6.31 5.90 19.55
C ASP A 25 6.36 4.37 19.79
N ASP A 26 5.34 3.83 20.49
CA ASP A 26 5.25 2.41 20.81
C ASP A 26 4.37 1.59 19.84
N THR A 27 3.78 2.24 18.82
CA THR A 27 2.87 1.57 17.90
C THR A 27 3.13 1.93 16.45
N SER A 28 2.88 1.00 15.56
CA SER A 28 3.07 1.14 14.13
C SER A 28 1.74 1.13 13.39
N CYS A 29 1.77 1.48 12.11
CA CYS A 29 0.64 1.31 11.22
C CYS A 29 1.10 0.68 9.92
N TRP A 30 0.17 0.12 9.14
CA TRP A 30 0.53 -0.48 7.87
C TRP A 30 -0.62 -0.43 6.86
N ALA A 31 -0.24 -0.49 5.59
CA ALA A 31 -1.16 -0.75 4.49
C ALA A 31 -0.59 -1.85 3.59
N ARG A 32 -1.47 -2.68 3.04
CA ARG A 32 -1.10 -3.84 2.23
C ARG A 32 -1.98 -3.94 0.99
N LEU A 33 -1.36 -4.07 -0.17
CA LEU A 33 -2.03 -4.64 -1.34
C LEU A 33 -1.94 -6.16 -1.23
N TYR A 34 -3.08 -6.80 -1.02
CA TYR A 34 -3.20 -8.25 -0.93
C TYR A 34 -3.89 -8.77 -2.19
N ASN A 35 -3.26 -9.77 -2.83
CA ASN A 35 -3.83 -10.49 -3.95
C ASN A 35 -4.53 -11.75 -3.41
N PRO A 36 -5.87 -11.82 -3.39
CA PRO A 36 -6.58 -13.02 -2.94
C PRO A 36 -6.16 -14.26 -3.74
N SER A 37 -6.25 -15.44 -3.12
CA SER A 37 -5.79 -16.68 -3.75
C SER A 37 -6.65 -17.12 -4.94
N ASP A 38 -7.87 -16.62 -5.03
CA ASP A 38 -8.90 -16.90 -6.04
C ASP A 38 -9.13 -15.73 -7.01
N SER A 39 -8.26 -14.71 -7.00
CA SER A 39 -8.40 -13.49 -7.81
C SER A 39 -8.25 -13.70 -9.32
N CYS A 40 -7.58 -14.78 -9.74
CA CYS A 40 -7.23 -15.07 -11.14
C CYS A 40 -6.46 -13.95 -11.87
N VAL A 41 -5.82 -13.04 -11.12
CA VAL A 41 -5.01 -11.94 -11.67
C VAL A 41 -3.64 -11.87 -10.99
N ASN A 42 -2.65 -11.36 -11.70
CA ASN A 42 -1.39 -10.90 -11.12
C ASN A 42 -1.52 -9.42 -10.73
N LEU A 43 -1.05 -9.08 -9.54
CA LEU A 43 -0.91 -7.71 -9.07
C LEU A 43 0.43 -7.14 -9.54
N HIS A 44 0.39 -6.03 -10.26
CA HIS A 44 1.57 -5.25 -10.64
C HIS A 44 1.57 -3.90 -9.93
N VAL A 45 2.51 -3.69 -9.00
CA VAL A 45 2.59 -2.42 -8.26
C VAL A 45 3.33 -1.37 -9.11
N ASN A 46 2.65 -0.26 -9.41
CA ASN A 46 3.23 0.81 -10.21
C ASN A 46 3.87 1.90 -9.33
N VAL A 47 3.08 2.45 -8.41
CA VAL A 47 3.48 3.58 -7.58
C VAL A 47 2.95 3.42 -6.17
N TRP A 48 3.70 3.91 -5.20
CA TRP A 48 3.25 4.05 -3.82
C TRP A 48 3.64 5.44 -3.31
N THR A 49 2.82 5.97 -2.42
CA THR A 49 3.07 7.24 -1.75
C THR A 49 2.78 7.10 -0.28
N ILE A 50 3.66 7.61 0.55
CA ILE A 50 3.47 7.73 2.00
C ILE A 50 3.45 9.21 2.31
N THR A 51 2.30 9.71 2.77
CA THR A 51 2.15 11.09 3.21
C THR A 51 1.97 11.07 4.72
N GLU A 52 2.87 11.75 5.42
CA GLU A 52 2.82 11.87 6.88
C GLU A 52 2.45 13.30 7.27
N ILE A 53 1.53 13.44 8.23
CA ILE A 53 1.03 14.75 8.68
C ILE A 53 1.75 15.20 9.96
N SER A 54 2.53 14.33 10.62
CA SER A 54 3.24 14.67 11.86
C SER A 54 4.62 15.31 11.66
N THR A 55 5.16 15.84 12.77
CA THR A 55 6.48 16.49 12.86
C THR A 55 7.63 15.51 13.12
N ALA A 56 7.39 14.20 13.17
CA ALA A 56 8.42 13.20 13.45
C ALA A 56 8.89 12.50 12.17
N PRO A 57 10.21 12.17 12.05
CA PRO A 57 10.67 11.34 10.96
C PRO A 57 10.14 9.91 11.12
N PHE A 58 9.96 9.22 10.00
CA PHE A 58 9.39 7.88 9.99
C PHE A 58 10.26 6.90 9.21
N ARG A 59 10.11 5.62 9.55
CA ARG A 59 10.69 4.49 8.85
C ARG A 59 9.58 3.73 8.14
N ALA A 60 9.77 3.48 6.86
CA ALA A 60 8.89 2.65 6.04
C ALA A 60 9.61 1.38 5.62
N GLU A 61 9.09 0.23 6.05
CA GLU A 61 9.56 -1.08 5.64
C GLU A 61 8.65 -1.68 4.57
N PHE A 62 9.26 -2.26 3.55
CA PHE A 62 8.55 -2.87 2.43
C PHE A 62 8.72 -4.37 2.51
N TRP A 63 7.61 -5.06 2.72
CA TRP A 63 7.56 -6.49 2.94
C TRP A 63 6.85 -7.19 1.79
N PHE A 64 7.49 -8.22 1.25
CA PHE A 64 6.92 -9.06 0.21
C PHE A 64 6.35 -10.34 0.84
N ASN A 65 5.08 -10.60 0.57
CA ASN A 65 4.34 -11.79 1.01
C ASN A 65 4.41 -12.03 2.53
N ALA A 66 4.40 -10.96 3.33
CA ALA A 66 4.39 -11.06 4.78
C ALA A 66 2.97 -11.19 5.33
N ASP A 67 2.87 -11.91 6.45
CA ASP A 67 1.70 -11.92 7.29
C ASP A 67 1.60 -10.58 8.01
N ALA A 68 0.49 -9.89 7.77
CA ALA A 68 0.23 -8.59 8.37
C ALA A 68 -0.19 -8.77 9.84
N PRO A 69 0.38 -7.98 10.77
CA PRO A 69 0.04 -8.06 12.17
C PRO A 69 -1.35 -7.48 12.45
N SER A 70 -2.01 -7.99 13.50
CA SER A 70 -3.34 -7.56 13.95
C SER A 70 -4.49 -7.78 12.95
N SER A 71 -5.73 -7.52 13.40
CA SER A 71 -6.89 -7.45 12.52
C SER A 71 -6.79 -6.25 11.59
N TYR A 72 -7.19 -6.42 10.34
CA TYR A 72 -7.17 -5.37 9.33
C TYR A 72 -8.57 -4.88 8.98
N THR A 73 -8.63 -3.69 8.38
CA THR A 73 -9.82 -3.15 7.74
C THR A 73 -9.55 -2.97 6.25
N PRO A 74 -10.43 -3.40 5.34
CA PRO A 74 -10.30 -3.09 3.92
C PRO A 74 -10.61 -1.60 3.68
N SER A 75 -9.73 -0.91 2.95
CA SER A 75 -9.98 0.46 2.53
C SER A 75 -11.12 0.49 1.51
N GLN A 76 -12.06 1.43 1.70
CA GLN A 76 -13.13 1.70 0.75
C GLN A 76 -12.72 2.71 -0.33
N ASN A 77 -11.53 3.31 -0.19
CA ASN A 77 -11.02 4.34 -1.11
C ASN A 77 -10.20 3.69 -2.20
N VAL A 78 -10.82 2.83 -3.02
CA VAL A 78 -10.21 2.20 -4.19
C VAL A 78 -11.09 2.45 -5.41
N ILE A 79 -10.50 2.90 -6.50
CA ILE A 79 -11.23 3.22 -7.73
C ILE A 79 -10.40 2.91 -8.97
N CYS A 80 -11.07 2.53 -10.06
CA CYS A 80 -10.45 2.49 -11.39
C CYS A 80 -10.01 3.92 -11.78
N SER A 81 -8.79 4.05 -12.29
CA SER A 81 -8.25 5.34 -12.75
C SER A 81 -9.00 5.91 -13.95
N ASN A 82 -9.66 5.06 -14.74
CA ASN A 82 -10.40 5.44 -15.93
C ASN A 82 -11.91 5.42 -15.67
N THR A 83 -12.49 6.60 -15.47
CA THR A 83 -13.92 6.78 -15.21
C THR A 83 -14.76 6.94 -16.47
N ALA A 84 -14.17 6.76 -17.66
CA ALA A 84 -14.89 6.85 -18.94
C ALA A 84 -15.73 5.61 -19.26
N PHE A 85 -15.57 4.51 -18.53
CA PHE A 85 -16.39 3.30 -18.68
C PHE A 85 -17.81 3.50 -18.16
N CYS A 86 -18.80 2.96 -18.88
CA CYS A 86 -20.20 2.98 -18.44
C CYS A 86 -20.41 2.20 -17.13
N SER A 87 -19.71 1.07 -16.98
CA SER A 87 -19.63 0.30 -15.73
C SER A 87 -18.19 0.39 -15.23
N VAL A 88 -17.98 1.08 -14.11
CA VAL A 88 -16.64 1.26 -13.53
C VAL A 88 -16.11 -0.11 -13.11
N PRO A 89 -14.93 -0.53 -13.61
CA PRO A 89 -14.30 -1.78 -13.20
C PRO A 89 -14.04 -1.83 -11.70
N THR A 90 -14.21 -3.01 -11.10
CA THR A 90 -13.92 -3.29 -9.69
C THR A 90 -12.65 -4.13 -9.58
N PRO A 91 -11.68 -3.74 -8.73
CA PRO A 91 -10.45 -4.50 -8.56
C PRO A 91 -10.71 -5.84 -7.88
N GLN A 92 -9.89 -6.85 -8.20
CA GLN A 92 -9.78 -8.09 -7.44
C GLN A 92 -8.79 -7.96 -6.27
N ILE A 93 -7.84 -7.04 -6.36
CA ILE A 93 -6.85 -6.79 -5.30
C ILE A 93 -7.49 -6.00 -4.16
N GLU A 94 -7.19 -6.45 -2.93
CA GLU A 94 -7.66 -5.80 -1.72
C GLU A 94 -6.61 -4.85 -1.17
N LEU A 95 -7.00 -3.59 -0.94
CA LEU A 95 -6.22 -2.66 -0.12
C LEU A 95 -6.64 -2.79 1.34
N GLN A 96 -5.75 -3.31 2.17
CA GLN A 96 -5.96 -3.56 3.59
C GLN A 96 -5.13 -2.59 4.43
N MET A 97 -5.61 -2.24 5.61
CA MET A 97 -4.93 -1.32 6.51
C MET A 97 -5.18 -1.62 7.98
N ALA A 98 -4.22 -1.22 8.84
CA ALA A 98 -4.38 -1.24 10.29
C ALA A 98 -3.55 -0.12 10.95
N SER A 99 -3.98 0.28 12.15
CA SER A 99 -3.40 1.37 12.94
C SER A 99 -3.13 0.91 14.37
N ASN A 100 -2.22 1.60 15.06
CA ASN A 100 -1.85 1.34 16.45
C ASN A 100 -1.47 -0.14 16.72
N VAL A 101 -0.71 -0.72 15.79
CA VAL A 101 -0.29 -2.13 15.83
C VAL A 101 1.00 -2.26 16.63
N THR A 102 1.07 -3.24 17.53
CA THR A 102 2.24 -3.49 18.39
C THR A 102 3.15 -4.61 17.87
N ASP A 103 2.62 -5.50 17.04
CA ASP A 103 3.36 -6.62 16.48
C ASP A 103 4.01 -6.24 15.14
N GLU A 104 5.10 -6.91 14.80
CA GLU A 104 5.80 -6.73 13.52
C GLU A 104 5.31 -7.72 12.45
N PRO A 105 5.44 -7.39 11.15
CA PRO A 105 5.19 -8.32 10.06
C PRO A 105 6.10 -9.56 10.16
N ASN A 106 5.58 -10.73 9.80
CA ASN A 106 6.35 -11.98 9.81
C ASN A 106 6.08 -12.83 8.57
N CYS A 107 6.74 -13.98 8.44
CA CYS A 107 6.51 -14.96 7.37
C CYS A 107 6.63 -14.44 5.92
N GLY A 108 7.42 -13.40 5.69
CA GLY A 108 7.71 -12.85 4.35
C GLY A 108 9.16 -12.42 4.20
N THR A 109 9.44 -11.56 3.22
CA THR A 109 10.78 -10.97 3.02
C THR A 109 10.70 -9.45 3.16
N MET A 110 11.42 -8.88 4.13
CA MET A 110 11.66 -7.44 4.19
C MET A 110 12.58 -7.06 3.03
N ALA A 111 12.01 -6.57 1.94
CA ALA A 111 12.72 -6.34 0.69
C ALA A 111 13.62 -5.10 0.78
N TYR A 112 13.11 -4.01 1.34
CA TYR A 112 13.86 -2.77 1.52
C TYR A 112 13.21 -1.84 2.55
N VAL A 113 13.96 -0.80 2.92
CA VAL A 113 13.56 0.24 3.88
C VAL A 113 13.75 1.61 3.24
N ARG A 114 12.87 2.56 3.59
CA ARG A 114 13.05 3.99 3.34
C ARG A 114 12.80 4.76 4.64
N CYS A 115 13.45 5.91 4.77
CA CYS A 115 13.14 6.86 5.83
C CYS A 115 12.58 8.13 5.19
N GLY A 116 11.57 8.71 5.83
CA GLY A 116 10.95 9.96 5.41
C GLY A 116 11.14 11.05 6.45
N GLU A 117 11.28 12.28 5.97
CA GLU A 117 11.33 13.48 6.80
C GLU A 117 9.91 13.91 7.21
N PRO A 118 9.76 14.64 8.32
CA PRO A 118 8.48 15.18 8.79
C PRO A 118 7.74 16.01 7.74
N ILE A 119 6.40 15.93 7.72
CA ILE A 119 5.52 16.76 6.87
C ILE A 119 5.94 16.68 5.39
N THR A 120 6.34 15.50 4.93
CA THR A 120 6.67 15.25 3.53
C THR A 120 5.85 14.11 2.95
N THR A 121 5.76 14.08 1.63
CA THR A 121 5.26 12.93 0.89
C THR A 121 6.45 12.21 0.29
N LEU A 122 6.68 10.98 0.74
CA LEU A 122 7.63 10.07 0.12
C LEU A 122 6.93 9.32 -1.02
N VAL A 123 7.54 9.33 -2.20
CA VAL A 123 7.00 8.66 -3.40
C VAL A 123 8.01 7.66 -3.94
N GLY A 124 7.54 6.47 -4.28
CA GLY A 124 8.30 5.51 -5.07
C GLY A 124 7.50 5.04 -6.26
N SER A 125 8.18 4.91 -7.40
CA SER A 125 7.62 4.31 -8.60
C SER A 125 8.47 3.11 -8.97
N ASP A 126 7.83 1.95 -9.05
CA ASP A 126 8.44 0.68 -9.39
C ASP A 126 8.15 0.29 -10.85
N ASP A 127 7.33 1.07 -11.59
CA ASP A 127 6.91 0.84 -12.97
C ASP A 127 6.35 -0.58 -13.23
N GLY A 128 5.68 -1.17 -12.23
CA GLY A 128 5.15 -2.54 -12.32
C GLY A 128 6.16 -3.66 -12.10
N LYS A 129 7.40 -3.35 -11.69
CA LYS A 129 8.44 -4.38 -11.51
C LYS A 129 8.18 -5.29 -10.31
N LEU A 130 7.29 -4.88 -9.39
CA LEU A 130 6.89 -5.70 -8.24
C LEU A 130 5.58 -6.43 -8.60
N ILE A 131 5.72 -7.72 -8.87
CA ILE A 131 4.62 -8.57 -9.37
C ILE A 131 4.30 -9.65 -8.34
N PHE A 132 3.02 -9.71 -7.94
CA PHE A 132 2.53 -10.65 -6.94
C PHE A 132 1.39 -11.48 -7.52
N LYS A 133 1.63 -12.79 -7.61
CA LYS A 133 0.62 -13.78 -8.01
C LYS A 133 -0.51 -13.90 -6.96
N PRO A 134 -1.61 -14.62 -7.24
CA PRO A 134 -2.64 -14.94 -6.26
C PRO A 134 -2.05 -15.51 -4.96
N GLY A 135 -2.52 -14.98 -3.83
CA GLY A 135 -2.00 -15.23 -2.48
C GLY A 135 -0.80 -14.36 -2.08
N GLY A 136 -0.23 -13.58 -3.00
CA GLY A 136 0.90 -12.70 -2.75
C GLY A 136 0.50 -11.31 -2.25
N SER A 137 1.47 -10.53 -1.75
CA SER A 137 1.20 -9.17 -1.27
C SER A 137 2.43 -8.27 -1.18
N LEU A 138 2.16 -6.96 -1.23
CA LEU A 138 3.07 -5.91 -0.81
C LEU A 138 2.52 -5.24 0.44
N LEU A 139 3.25 -5.30 1.55
CA LEU A 139 2.94 -4.60 2.80
C LEU A 139 3.94 -3.47 3.02
N ILE A 140 3.44 -2.28 3.34
CA ILE A 140 4.22 -1.13 3.80
C ILE A 140 3.94 -0.95 5.29
N PHE A 141 4.97 -1.16 6.13
CA PHE A 141 4.91 -1.01 7.57
C PHE A 141 5.60 0.29 7.99
N LEU A 142 4.90 1.14 8.75
CA LEU A 142 5.39 2.45 9.19
C LEU A 142 5.58 2.48 10.70
N SER A 143 6.74 2.99 11.11
CA SER A 143 7.06 3.31 12.51
C SER A 143 7.73 4.67 12.62
N LEU A 144 7.59 5.32 13.77
CA LEU A 144 8.26 6.60 14.04
C LEU A 144 9.73 6.38 14.43
N ILE A 145 10.58 7.36 14.15
CA ILE A 145 11.99 7.36 14.53
C ILE A 145 12.23 8.49 15.55
N ASN A 146 12.85 8.16 16.69
CA ASN A 146 13.30 9.11 17.72
C ASN A 146 12.18 10.09 18.18
N CYS A 147 11.02 9.57 18.56
CA CYS A 147 9.86 10.41 18.83
C CYS A 147 9.44 10.38 20.31
N ASP A 148 9.69 11.44 21.07
CA ASP A 148 9.27 11.52 22.47
C ASP A 148 7.73 11.67 22.56
N SER A 149 6.98 10.56 22.60
CA SER A 149 5.56 10.47 22.93
C SER A 149 4.57 11.20 21.99
N THR A 150 4.94 11.41 20.71
CA THR A 150 4.03 12.04 19.74
C THR A 150 3.18 10.99 19.03
N THR A 151 1.89 11.27 18.88
CA THR A 151 0.99 10.53 17.99
C THR A 151 1.07 11.12 16.59
N ALA A 152 1.12 10.26 15.59
CA ALA A 152 1.25 10.60 14.20
C ALA A 152 0.07 10.09 13.38
N SER A 153 -0.09 10.63 12.17
CA SER A 153 -1.13 10.19 11.24
C SER A 153 -0.57 10.18 9.83
N ALA A 154 -0.61 8.99 9.24
CA ALA A 154 -0.13 8.71 7.91
C ALA A 154 -1.29 8.43 6.94
N SER A 155 -0.99 8.60 5.66
CA SER A 155 -1.79 8.08 4.55
C SER A 155 -0.86 7.35 3.59
N ILE A 156 -1.19 6.10 3.27
CA ILE A 156 -0.45 5.30 2.29
C ILE A 156 -1.34 5.08 1.08
N ALA A 157 -0.93 5.55 -0.09
CA ALA A 157 -1.65 5.33 -1.34
C ALA A 157 -0.84 4.48 -2.31
N PHE A 158 -1.55 3.77 -3.17
CA PHE A 158 -0.98 2.88 -4.17
C PHE A 158 -1.64 3.14 -5.53
N GLY A 159 -0.88 2.91 -6.58
CA GLY A 159 -1.38 2.69 -7.94
C GLY A 159 -0.85 1.35 -8.44
N TRP A 160 -1.73 0.54 -9.02
CA TRP A 160 -1.41 -0.79 -9.51
C TRP A 160 -2.29 -1.13 -10.72
N TRP A 161 -1.94 -2.20 -11.41
CA TRP A 161 -2.86 -2.83 -12.35
C TRP A 161 -2.96 -4.33 -12.12
N GLU A 162 -4.01 -4.90 -12.69
CA GLU A 162 -4.33 -6.32 -12.62
C GLU A 162 -4.15 -6.94 -14.02
N GLU A 163 -3.41 -8.03 -14.10
CA GLU A 163 -3.21 -8.80 -15.34
C GLU A 163 -3.85 -10.18 -15.18
N GLU A 164 -4.83 -10.52 -16.03
CA GLU A 164 -5.46 -11.85 -16.03
C GLU A 164 -4.45 -12.99 -16.29
N ILE A 165 -4.66 -14.14 -15.64
CA ILE A 165 -3.82 -15.35 -15.72
C ILE A 165 -4.40 -16.38 -16.70
#